data_AF-A0A2L2YNC5-F1
#
_entry.id   AF-A0A2L2YNC5-F1
#
_cell.length_a   1.000
_cell.length_b   1.000
_cell.length_c   1.000
_cell.angle_alpha   90.00
_cell.angle_beta   90.00
_cell.angle_gamma   90.00
#
_symmetry.space_group_name_H-M   'P 1'
#
loop_
_entity.id
_entity.type
_entity.pdbx_description
1 polymer ?
#
loop_
_entity_poly.entity_id
_entity_poly.type
_entity_poly.pdbx_seq_one_letter_code
_entity_poly.pdbx_strand_id
1 'polypeptide(L)'
;MSQILPTTPDISLYKDEEIPPHLREVAILTGYRSPSSSAKECALSVFFATNETLNFWTHFIPTFYFIYQLFTFWDILKVISDSYYWPFVIYMFTICLYPLISALAHTFCSISDMARHVWFFLDYGGLSLYGYGA
;
A
#
# COMPACT_ATOMS: atom_id res chain seq x y z
N MET A 1 29.45 24.58 -19.52
CA MET A 1 28.19 23.82 -19.52
C MET A 1 28.24 22.82 -18.38
N SER A 2 27.82 23.23 -17.19
CA SER A 2 27.61 22.31 -16.05
C SER A 2 26.18 21.79 -16.14
N GLN A 3 26.02 20.52 -16.49
CA GLN A 3 24.72 19.84 -16.41
C GLN A 3 24.26 19.86 -14.95
N ILE A 4 23.14 20.53 -14.69
CA ILE A 4 22.41 20.40 -13.44
C ILE A 4 21.83 18.99 -13.46
N LEU A 5 22.44 18.08 -12.69
CA LEU A 5 21.80 16.81 -12.34
C LEU A 5 20.41 17.13 -11.79
N PRO A 6 19.35 16.43 -12.20
CA PRO A 6 18.04 16.64 -11.59
C PRO A 6 18.20 16.34 -10.10
N THR A 7 18.11 17.38 -9.27
CA THR A 7 18.00 17.23 -7.82
C THR A 7 16.87 16.25 -7.58
N THR A 8 17.14 15.22 -6.79
CA THR A 8 16.12 14.31 -6.26
C THR A 8 14.88 15.12 -5.90
N PRO A 9 13.67 14.67 -6.25
CA PRO A 9 12.46 15.41 -5.88
C PRO A 9 12.52 15.61 -4.37
N ASP A 10 12.62 16.87 -3.96
CA ASP A 10 12.65 17.24 -2.56
C ASP A 10 11.23 17.10 -2.05
N ILE A 11 10.92 15.90 -1.54
CA ILE A 11 9.61 15.64 -0.95
C ILE A 11 9.61 16.35 0.39
N SER A 12 9.05 17.56 0.42
CA SER A 12 8.87 18.32 1.65
C SER A 12 8.04 17.52 2.65
N LEU A 13 8.59 17.33 3.85
CA LEU A 13 7.93 16.66 4.97
C LEU A 13 7.53 17.66 6.03
N TYR A 14 6.38 17.40 6.65
CA TYR A 14 5.72 18.30 7.58
C TYR A 14 5.65 17.72 8.99
N LYS A 15 5.57 18.60 9.98
CA LYS A 15 5.22 18.29 11.37
C LYS A 15 3.71 18.15 11.53
N ASP A 16 3.27 17.48 12.58
CA ASP A 16 1.84 17.30 12.88
C ASP A 16 1.09 18.63 13.00
N GLU A 17 1.70 19.65 13.61
CA GLU A 17 1.14 21.00 13.76
C GLU A 17 0.77 21.66 12.42
N GLU A 18 1.51 21.32 11.34
CA GLU A 18 1.36 21.86 9.99
C GLU A 18 0.29 21.12 9.17
N ILE A 19 -0.19 19.97 9.65
CA ILE A 19 -1.14 19.10 8.96
C ILE A 19 -2.56 19.32 9.50
N PRO A 20 -3.62 19.28 8.68
CA PRO A 20 -5.00 19.33 9.17
C PRO A 20 -5.29 18.25 10.24
N PRO A 21 -5.98 18.58 11.35
CA PRO A 21 -6.18 17.65 12.46
C PRO A 21 -6.76 16.28 12.10
N HIS A 22 -7.64 16.20 11.09
CA HIS A 22 -8.26 14.94 10.63
C HIS A 22 -7.30 14.03 9.84
N LEU A 23 -6.13 14.52 9.46
CA LEU A 23 -5.09 13.75 8.75
C LEU A 23 -3.93 13.37 9.66
N ARG A 24 -3.93 13.85 10.91
CA ARG A 24 -2.91 13.54 11.92
C ARG A 24 -3.16 12.15 12.50
N GLU A 25 -2.07 11.53 12.91
CA GLU A 25 -2.06 10.20 13.52
C GLU A 25 -1.55 10.35 14.94
N VAL A 26 -2.09 9.55 15.86
CA VAL A 26 -1.73 9.63 17.28
C VAL A 26 -0.25 9.34 17.46
N ALA A 27 0.44 10.22 18.20
CA ALA A 27 1.86 10.10 18.52
C ALA A 27 2.83 10.13 17.33
N ILE A 28 2.38 10.53 16.13
CA ILE A 28 3.26 10.84 15.00
C ILE A 28 3.46 12.36 14.96
N LEU A 29 4.69 12.80 15.23
CA LEU A 29 5.02 14.23 15.35
C LEU A 29 5.54 14.85 14.03
N THR A 30 6.12 14.03 13.15
CA THR A 30 6.82 14.50 11.95
C THR A 30 6.79 13.47 10.84
N GLY A 31 7.14 13.89 9.62
CA GLY A 31 7.32 12.98 8.48
C GLY A 31 6.06 12.85 7.61
N TYR A 32 5.09 13.73 7.81
CA TYR A 32 3.88 13.80 6.99
C TYR A 32 4.21 14.32 5.59
N ARG A 33 3.52 13.77 4.59
CA ARG A 33 3.52 14.31 3.23
C ARG A 33 2.49 15.42 3.10
N SER A 34 2.62 16.25 2.06
CA SER A 34 1.62 17.28 1.74
C SER A 34 0.24 16.63 1.51
N PRO A 35 -0.88 17.19 2.04
CA PRO A 35 -2.24 16.72 1.77
C PRO A 35 -2.71 16.86 0.30
N SER A 36 -1.85 17.41 -0.56
CA SER A 36 -2.13 17.66 -1.98
C SER A 36 -0.99 17.19 -2.89
N SER A 37 -0.29 16.11 -2.52
CA SER A 37 0.79 15.53 -3.32
C SER A 37 0.29 15.00 -4.66
N SER A 38 1.09 15.15 -5.71
CA SER A 38 0.85 14.47 -6.98
C SER A 38 1.00 12.95 -6.81
N ALA A 39 0.35 12.17 -7.70
CA ALA A 39 0.50 10.72 -7.72
C ALA A 39 1.96 10.27 -7.91
N LYS A 40 2.75 11.06 -8.66
CA LYS A 40 4.18 10.81 -8.87
C LYS A 40 4.97 11.00 -7.57
N GLU A 41 4.73 12.08 -6.83
CA GLU A 41 5.38 12.30 -5.53
C GLU A 41 5.00 11.22 -4.52
N CYS A 42 3.73 10.81 -4.50
CA CYS A 42 3.26 9.69 -3.70
C CYS A 42 4.04 8.39 -4.03
N ALA A 43 4.14 8.04 -5.31
CA ALA A 43 4.86 6.84 -5.75
C ALA A 43 6.37 6.91 -5.44
N LEU A 44 6.99 8.08 -5.54
CA LEU A 44 8.40 8.25 -5.19
C LEU A 44 8.63 8.23 -3.68
N SER A 45 7.67 8.71 -2.88
CA SER A 45 7.79 8.82 -1.42
C SER A 45 8.01 7.48 -0.70
N VAL A 46 7.66 6.35 -1.33
CA VAL A 46 7.89 5.02 -0.77
C VAL A 46 9.39 4.71 -0.56
N PHE A 47 10.27 5.43 -1.24
CA PHE A 47 11.73 5.30 -1.11
C PHE A 47 12.36 6.31 -0.13
N PHE A 48 11.55 7.17 0.48
CA PHE A 48 11.99 8.17 1.46
C PHE A 48 11.39 7.85 2.83
N ALA A 49 12.00 8.35 3.91
CA ALA A 49 11.50 8.15 5.26
C ALA A 49 10.32 9.10 5.53
N THR A 50 9.10 8.57 5.50
CA THR A 50 7.84 9.27 5.79
C THR A 50 7.08 8.52 6.88
N ASN A 51 6.02 9.12 7.42
CA ASN A 51 5.13 8.46 8.38
C ASN A 51 4.41 7.22 7.81
N GLU A 52 4.40 7.03 6.48
CA GLU A 52 3.73 5.92 5.80
C GLU A 52 4.69 4.88 5.20
N THR A 53 6.00 5.11 5.27
CA THR A 53 6.99 4.26 4.59
C THR A 53 6.98 2.83 5.13
N LEU A 54 6.89 2.67 6.45
CA LEU A 54 6.78 1.34 7.06
C LEU A 54 5.43 0.69 6.73
N ASN A 55 4.33 1.44 6.75
CA ASN A 55 3.01 0.91 6.38
C ASN A 55 3.03 0.38 4.93
N PHE A 56 3.63 1.11 4.00
CA PHE A 56 3.83 0.63 2.63
C PHE A 56 4.66 -0.66 2.59
N TRP A 57 5.89 -0.67 3.09
CA TRP A 57 6.81 -1.79 2.89
C TRP A 57 6.37 -3.06 3.61
N THR A 58 5.74 -2.93 4.78
CA THR A 58 5.20 -4.07 5.55
C THR A 58 4.06 -4.79 4.84
N HIS A 59 3.34 -4.13 3.92
CA HIS A 59 2.29 -4.74 3.11
C HIS A 59 2.77 -5.09 1.69
N PHE A 60 3.63 -4.26 1.12
CA PHE A 60 4.15 -4.43 -0.23
C PHE A 60 5.02 -5.69 -0.34
N ILE A 61 5.95 -5.93 0.59
CA ILE A 61 6.82 -7.11 0.52
C ILE A 61 6.02 -8.43 0.64
N PRO A 62 5.13 -8.61 1.63
CA PRO A 62 4.31 -9.81 1.71
C PRO A 62 3.44 -10.06 0.48
N THR A 63 2.93 -9.00 -0.17
CA THR A 63 2.18 -9.13 -1.42
C THR A 63 2.95 -9.97 -2.46
N PHE A 64 4.21 -9.64 -2.74
CA PHE A 64 5.00 -10.39 -3.73
C PHE A 64 5.35 -11.79 -3.25
N TYR A 65 5.56 -11.98 -1.94
CA TYR A 65 5.76 -13.31 -1.39
C TYR A 65 4.54 -14.20 -1.64
N PHE A 66 3.32 -13.73 -1.35
CA PHE A 66 2.11 -14.53 -1.56
C PHE A 66 1.77 -14.72 -3.04
N ILE A 67 2.05 -13.74 -3.90
CA ILE A 67 1.91 -13.91 -5.36
C ILE A 67 2.83 -15.02 -5.85
N TYR A 68 4.09 -15.04 -5.39
CA TYR A 68 5.04 -16.12 -5.72
C TYR A 68 4.53 -17.48 -5.25
N GLN A 69 4.00 -17.56 -4.03
CA GLN A 69 3.41 -18.79 -3.49
C GLN A 69 2.19 -19.23 -4.32
N LEU A 70 1.30 -18.31 -4.71
CA LEU A 70 0.12 -18.62 -5.52
C LEU A 70 0.51 -19.27 -6.86
N PHE A 71 1.51 -18.71 -7.56
CA PHE A 71 2.00 -19.31 -8.80
C PHE A 71 2.68 -20.67 -8.58
N THR A 72 3.43 -20.81 -7.50
CA THR A 72 4.08 -22.09 -7.15
C THR A 72 3.05 -23.18 -6.90
N PHE A 73 1.99 -22.89 -6.14
CA PHE A 73 0.95 -23.87 -5.83
C PHE A 73 -0.04 -24.13 -6.96
N TRP A 74 -0.21 -23.19 -7.89
CA TRP A 74 -1.12 -23.34 -9.03
C TRP A 74 -0.86 -24.63 -9.82
N ASP A 75 0.40 -24.88 -10.17
CA ASP A 75 0.80 -26.05 -10.94
C ASP A 75 0.93 -27.31 -10.06
N ILE A 76 1.46 -27.16 -8.84
CA ILE A 76 1.68 -28.29 -7.91
C ILE A 76 0.37 -28.98 -7.55
N LEU A 77 -0.67 -28.20 -7.26
CA LEU A 77 -1.95 -28.72 -6.76
C LEU A 77 -2.93 -29.11 -7.88
N LYS A 78 -2.57 -28.92 -9.16
CA LYS A 78 -3.44 -29.16 -10.31
C LYS A 78 -4.85 -28.58 -10.10
N VAL A 79 -4.92 -27.32 -9.65
CA VAL A 79 -6.14 -26.62 -9.19
C VAL A 79 -7.31 -26.73 -10.19
N ILE A 80 -7.01 -26.75 -11.48
CA ILE A 80 -8.02 -26.87 -12.55
C ILE A 80 -8.68 -28.26 -12.54
N SER A 81 -7.91 -29.30 -12.20
CA SER A 81 -8.35 -30.70 -12.24
C SER A 81 -8.98 -31.18 -10.94
N ASP A 82 -8.72 -30.52 -9.81
CA ASP A 82 -9.20 -30.94 -8.50
C ASP A 82 -9.80 -29.75 -7.72
N SER A 83 -11.13 -29.76 -7.58
CA SER A 83 -11.88 -28.69 -6.90
C SER A 83 -11.66 -28.65 -5.39
N TYR A 84 -11.04 -29.69 -4.81
CA TYR A 84 -10.66 -29.72 -3.40
C TYR A 84 -9.78 -28.52 -3.01
N TYR A 85 -8.94 -28.02 -3.92
CA TYR A 85 -8.02 -26.91 -3.67
C TYR A 85 -8.61 -25.51 -3.93
N TRP A 86 -9.85 -25.40 -4.39
CA TRP A 86 -10.46 -24.10 -4.70
C TRP A 86 -10.55 -23.15 -3.48
N PRO A 87 -10.93 -23.61 -2.27
CA PRO A 87 -10.92 -22.75 -1.09
C PRO A 87 -9.52 -22.18 -0.79
N PHE A 88 -8.48 -23.00 -0.96
CA PHE A 88 -7.09 -22.55 -0.80
C PHE A 88 -6.71 -21.50 -1.85
N VAL A 89 -7.15 -21.64 -3.11
CA VAL A 89 -6.90 -20.63 -4.15
C VAL A 89 -7.64 -19.32 -3.86
N ILE A 90 -8.87 -19.38 -3.34
CA ILE A 90 -9.61 -18.18 -2.91
C ILE A 90 -8.86 -17.49 -1.76
N TYR A 91 -8.42 -18.24 -0.75
CA TYR A 91 -7.57 -17.72 0.33
C TYR A 91 -6.28 -17.07 -0.20
N MET A 92 -5.56 -17.76 -1.08
CA MET A 92 -4.32 -17.25 -1.66
C MET A 92 -4.56 -15.98 -2.50
N PHE A 93 -5.70 -15.89 -3.18
CA PHE A 93 -6.08 -14.68 -3.90
C PHE A 93 -6.38 -13.52 -2.94
N THR A 94 -7.16 -13.74 -1.87
CA THR A 94 -7.51 -12.67 -0.93
C THR A 94 -6.29 -12.18 -0.13
N ILE A 95 -5.37 -13.07 0.25
CA ILE A 95 -4.12 -12.69 0.94
C ILE A 95 -3.10 -12.02 0.00
N CYS A 96 -3.23 -12.16 -1.32
CA CYS A 96 -2.48 -11.31 -2.28
C CYS A 96 -3.13 -9.93 -2.42
N LEU A 97 -4.46 -9.90 -2.48
CA LEU A 97 -5.22 -8.68 -2.77
C LEU A 97 -5.23 -7.69 -1.61
N TYR A 98 -5.49 -8.14 -0.39
CA TYR A 98 -5.55 -7.29 0.80
C TYR A 98 -4.28 -6.45 1.00
N PRO A 99 -3.08 -7.03 1.15
CA PRO A 99 -1.87 -6.25 1.41
C PRO A 99 -1.47 -5.37 0.21
N LEU A 100 -1.84 -5.76 -1.02
CA LEU A 100 -1.64 -4.90 -2.19
C LEU A 100 -2.48 -3.62 -2.08
N ILE A 101 -3.77 -3.76 -1.78
CA ILE A 101 -4.66 -2.60 -1.61
C ILE A 101 -4.18 -1.72 -0.47
N SER A 102 -3.79 -2.31 0.67
CA SER A 102 -3.27 -1.55 1.81
C SER A 102 -2.00 -0.77 1.46
N ALA A 103 -1.04 -1.40 0.78
CA ALA A 103 0.18 -0.72 0.32
C ALA A 103 -0.15 0.46 -0.62
N LEU A 104 -1.10 0.30 -1.54
CA LEU A 104 -1.57 1.37 -2.42
C LEU A 104 -2.26 2.48 -1.63
N ALA A 105 -3.04 2.14 -0.60
CA ALA A 105 -3.69 3.12 0.25
C ALA A 105 -2.69 4.00 0.99
N HIS A 106 -1.69 3.40 1.64
CA HIS A 106 -0.61 4.14 2.29
C HIS A 106 0.27 4.90 1.29
N THR A 107 0.37 4.46 0.03
CA THR A 107 1.08 5.22 -1.01
C THR A 107 0.31 6.48 -1.41
N PHE A 108 -0.98 6.35 -1.70
CA PHE A 108 -1.79 7.38 -2.36
C PHE A 108 -2.72 8.18 -1.44
N CYS A 109 -2.69 7.94 -0.12
CA CYS A 109 -3.49 8.67 0.85
C CYS A 109 -3.20 10.18 0.90
N SER A 110 -2.04 10.63 0.40
CA SER A 110 -1.65 12.05 0.37
C SER A 110 -2.03 12.78 -0.91
N ILE A 111 -2.75 12.16 -1.86
CA ILE A 111 -3.18 12.84 -3.09
C ILE A 111 -4.21 13.93 -2.82
N SER A 112 -5.21 13.58 -2.01
CA SER A 112 -6.28 14.46 -1.56
C SER A 112 -7.08 13.76 -0.47
N ASP A 113 -7.89 14.52 0.26
CA ASP A 113 -8.84 13.97 1.24
C ASP A 113 -9.76 12.92 0.61
N MET A 114 -10.27 13.14 -0.61
CA MET A 114 -11.13 12.16 -1.29
C MET A 114 -10.36 10.87 -1.63
N ALA A 115 -9.14 11.00 -2.14
CA ALA A 115 -8.30 9.84 -2.45
C ALA A 115 -8.03 9.02 -1.19
N ARG A 116 -7.70 9.67 -0.06
CA ARG A 116 -7.54 9.02 1.25
C ARG A 116 -8.77 8.19 1.61
N HIS A 117 -9.97 8.77 1.54
CA HIS A 117 -11.21 8.06 1.87
C HIS A 117 -11.46 6.86 0.96
N VAL A 118 -11.30 7.01 -0.35
CA VAL A 118 -11.52 5.92 -1.31
C VAL A 118 -10.53 4.79 -1.08
N TRP A 119 -9.24 5.10 -0.93
CA TRP A 119 -8.22 4.10 -0.75
C TRP A 119 -8.35 3.33 0.56
N PHE A 120 -8.63 4.02 1.68
CA PHE A 120 -8.85 3.32 2.95
C PHE A 120 -10.19 2.56 2.96
N PHE A 121 -11.22 3.03 2.26
CA PHE A 121 -12.45 2.24 2.06
C PHE A 121 -12.16 0.92 1.34
N LEU A 122 -11.34 0.96 0.28
CA LEU A 122 -10.89 -0.24 -0.42
C LEU A 122 -10.03 -1.14 0.48
N ASP A 123 -9.15 -0.57 1.30
CA ASP A 123 -8.31 -1.32 2.23
C ASP A 123 -9.14 -2.10 3.26
N TYR A 124 -10.08 -1.44 3.93
CA TYR A 124 -11.01 -2.11 4.85
C TYR A 124 -11.88 -3.16 4.15
N GLY A 125 -12.27 -2.91 2.89
CA GLY A 125 -12.97 -3.88 2.05
C GLY A 125 -12.11 -5.11 1.73
N GLY A 126 -10.84 -4.90 1.39
CA GLY A 126 -9.85 -5.95 1.15
C GLY A 126 -9.60 -6.80 2.40
N LEU A 127 -9.44 -6.17 3.56
CA LEU A 127 -9.31 -6.86 4.84
C LEU A 127 -10.55 -7.71 5.16
N SER A 128 -11.74 -7.18 4.88
CA SER A 128 -13.00 -7.91 5.06
C SER A 128 -13.07 -9.14 4.16
N LEU A 129 -12.74 -8.98 2.87
CA LEU A 129 -12.68 -10.08 1.90
C LEU A 129 -11.66 -11.16 2.31
N TYR A 130 -10.49 -10.75 2.81
CA TYR A 130 -9.51 -11.67 3.39
C TYR A 130 -10.09 -12.44 4.58
N GLY A 131 -10.77 -11.75 5.50
CA GLY A 131 -11.45 -12.38 6.64
C GLY A 131 -12.51 -13.42 6.25
N TYR A 132 -13.20 -13.25 5.12
CA TYR A 132 -14.13 -14.26 4.59
C TYR A 132 -13.45 -15.38 3.80
N GLY A 133 -12.29 -15.10 3.20
CA GLY A 133 -11.53 -16.07 2.42
C GLY A 133 -10.62 -16.97 3.25
N ALA A 134 -10.43 -16.67 4.54
CA ALA A 134 -9.60 -17.41 5.49
C ALA A 134 -10.37 -18.47 6.29
#